data_AF-B2ZZT2-F1
#
_entry.id   AF-B2ZZT2-F1
#
_cell.length_a   1.000
_cell.length_b   1.000
_cell.length_c   1.000
_cell.angle_alpha   90.00
_cell.angle_beta   90.00
_cell.angle_gamma   90.00
#
_symmetry.space_group_name_H-M   'P 1'
#
loop_
_entity.id
_entity.type
_entity.pdbx_description
1 polymer ?
#
loop_
_entity_poly.entity_id
_entity_poly.type
_entity_poly.pdbx_seq_one_letter_code
_entity_poly.pdbx_strand_id
1 'polypeptide(L)'
;IPSNTDYPGPHDFQVSFQQSSTAKSATWTYSPLLKKLYCQIAKTCPIQIKLVSSPPHGSIIRAMPVYKKAEHVTEVVKRCPNH
;
A
#
# COMPACT_ATOMS: atom_id res chain seq x y z
N ILE A 1 -8.93 15.83 3.88
CA ILE A 1 -8.52 14.63 3.10
C ILE A 1 -7.01 14.53 3.20
N PRO A 2 -6.43 13.38 3.59
CA PRO A 2 -4.97 13.22 3.63
C PRO A 2 -4.39 13.29 2.21
N SER A 3 -3.17 13.82 2.06
CA SER A 3 -2.51 13.86 0.77
C SER A 3 -2.20 12.44 0.25
N ASN A 4 -2.35 12.24 -1.06
CA ASN A 4 -1.98 11.03 -1.78
C ASN A 4 -0.83 11.27 -2.78
N THR A 5 -0.16 12.42 -2.68
CA THR A 5 1.01 12.74 -3.49
C THR A 5 2.22 11.97 -2.99
N ASP A 6 2.90 11.26 -3.90
CA ASP A 6 4.14 10.55 -3.59
C ASP A 6 5.22 11.56 -3.15
N TYR A 7 5.82 11.32 -1.99
CA TYR A 7 6.92 12.13 -1.45
C TYR A 7 8.00 11.20 -0.86
N PRO A 8 9.12 10.99 -1.57
CA PRO A 8 10.21 10.14 -1.08
C PRO A 8 10.93 10.73 0.15
N GLY A 9 10.95 12.06 0.28
CA GLY A 9 11.62 12.74 1.38
C GLY A 9 13.14 12.51 1.43
N PRO A 10 13.80 12.89 2.55
CA PRO A 10 15.26 12.87 2.68
C PRO A 10 15.90 11.47 2.65
N HIS A 11 15.13 10.43 2.96
CA HIS A 11 15.60 9.04 3.01
C HIS A 11 15.22 8.23 1.75
N ASP A 12 14.71 8.91 0.71
CA ASP A 12 14.21 8.29 -0.52
C ASP A 12 13.28 7.10 -0.22
N PHE A 13 12.24 7.38 0.57
CA PHE A 13 11.24 6.41 1.00
C PHE A 13 10.49 5.86 -0.21
N GLN A 14 10.69 4.57 -0.47
CA GLN A 14 10.04 3.87 -1.56
C GLN A 14 9.33 2.61 -1.06
N VAL A 15 8.17 2.35 -1.66
CA VAL A 15 7.41 1.12 -1.45
C VAL A 15 7.55 0.25 -2.69
N SER A 16 7.91 -1.01 -2.48
CA SER A 16 8.03 -1.99 -3.56
C SER A 16 7.36 -3.31 -3.18
N PHE A 17 6.96 -4.07 -4.18
CA PHE A 17 6.35 -5.38 -4.03
C PHE A 17 7.27 -6.40 -4.70
N GLN A 18 7.49 -7.53 -4.02
CA GLN A 18 8.23 -8.63 -4.64
C GLN A 18 7.46 -9.19 -5.83
N GLN A 19 8.18 -9.75 -6.79
CA GLN A 19 7.56 -10.43 -7.91
C GLN A 19 6.86 -11.69 -7.39
N SER A 20 5.53 -11.74 -7.49
CA SER A 20 4.75 -12.94 -7.18
C SER A 20 4.26 -13.62 -8.45
N SER A 21 3.82 -14.87 -8.29
CA SER A 21 3.16 -15.62 -9.34
C SER A 21 1.87 -14.92 -9.80
N THR A 22 1.57 -14.99 -11.10
CA THR A 22 0.30 -14.56 -11.70
C THR A 22 -0.68 -15.72 -11.89
N ALA A 23 -0.35 -16.92 -11.39
CA ALA A 23 -1.23 -18.07 -11.44
C ALA A 23 -2.53 -17.82 -10.65
N LYS A 24 -3.61 -18.52 -11.04
CA LYS A 24 -4.92 -18.42 -10.37
C LYS A 24 -4.87 -18.78 -8.88
N SER A 25 -3.89 -19.59 -8.46
CA SER A 25 -3.67 -19.98 -7.07
C SER A 25 -2.93 -18.93 -6.24
N ALA A 26 -2.38 -17.88 -6.87
CA ALA A 26 -1.67 -16.83 -6.15
C ALA A 26 -2.63 -16.08 -5.21
N THR A 27 -2.21 -15.92 -3.96
CA THR A 27 -2.99 -15.20 -2.95
C THR A 27 -2.83 -13.68 -3.07
N TRP A 28 -1.80 -13.22 -3.78
CA TRP A 28 -1.55 -11.81 -4.08
C TRP A 28 -0.68 -11.63 -5.34
N THR A 29 -0.85 -10.49 -6.03
CA THR A 29 0.02 -10.05 -7.13
C THR A 29 -0.02 -8.54 -7.30
N TYR A 30 1.09 -7.96 -7.76
CA TYR A 30 1.20 -6.52 -7.99
C TYR A 30 1.38 -6.24 -9.48
N SER A 31 0.60 -5.28 -10.00
CA SER A 31 0.75 -4.77 -11.36
C SER A 31 1.54 -3.46 -11.32
N PRO A 32 2.80 -3.41 -11.81
CA PRO A 32 3.58 -2.19 -11.89
C PRO A 32 2.94 -1.15 -12.81
N LEU A 33 2.33 -1.61 -13.91
CA LEU A 33 1.66 -0.76 -14.90
C LEU A 33 0.49 0.03 -14.29
N LEU A 34 -0.35 -0.66 -13.50
CA LEU A 34 -1.54 -0.04 -12.88
C LEU A 34 -1.25 0.55 -11.50
N LYS A 35 -0.04 0.33 -10.97
CA LYS A 35 0.33 0.58 -9.58
C LYS A 35 -0.73 0.03 -8.60
N LYS A 36 -1.13 -1.24 -8.82
CA LYS A 36 -2.25 -1.87 -8.12
C LYS A 36 -1.88 -3.23 -7.53
N LEU A 37 -2.12 -3.39 -6.23
CA LEU A 37 -2.03 -4.66 -5.52
C LEU A 37 -3.39 -5.39 -5.61
N TYR A 38 -3.34 -6.65 -6.01
CA TYR A 38 -4.44 -7.60 -5.95
C TYR A 38 -4.13 -8.60 -4.83
N CYS A 39 -5.06 -8.80 -3.91
CA CYS A 39 -4.88 -9.69 -2.77
C CYS A 39 -6.20 -10.36 -2.38
N GLN A 40 -6.11 -11.59 -1.89
CA GLN A 40 -7.24 -12.27 -1.27
C GLN A 40 -7.53 -11.70 0.11
N ILE A 41 -8.80 -11.80 0.55
CA ILE A 41 -9.20 -11.39 1.90
C ILE A 41 -8.41 -12.17 2.95
N ALA A 42 -7.94 -11.45 3.97
CA ALA A 42 -7.22 -12.01 5.12
C ALA A 42 -5.99 -12.87 4.77
N LYS A 43 -5.34 -12.64 3.62
CA LYS A 43 -4.06 -13.25 3.26
C LYS A 43 -2.92 -12.24 3.35
N THR A 44 -1.79 -12.68 3.91
CA THR A 44 -0.58 -11.86 4.04
C THR A 44 -0.01 -11.50 2.68
N CYS A 45 0.29 -10.22 2.50
CA CYS A 45 0.95 -9.68 1.32
C CYS A 45 2.25 -8.98 1.77
N PRO A 46 3.43 -9.45 1.34
CA PRO A 46 4.68 -8.80 1.70
C PRO A 46 4.83 -7.46 0.98
N ILE A 47 5.21 -6.43 1.73
CA ILE A 47 5.53 -5.10 1.22
C ILE A 47 6.96 -4.79 1.65
N GLN A 48 7.79 -4.34 0.71
CA GLN A 48 9.17 -3.96 0.97
C GLN A 48 9.28 -2.44 1.01
N ILE A 49 9.90 -1.95 2.09
CA ILE A 49 10.25 -0.54 2.23
C ILE A 49 11.74 -0.41 1.91
N LYS A 50 12.06 0.52 1.02
CA LYS A 50 13.45 0.83 0.64
C LYS A 50 13.76 2.26 1.08
N LEU A 51 14.95 2.42 1.64
CA LEU A 51 15.51 3.68 2.10
C LEU A 51 16.96 3.73 1.67
N VAL A 52 17.45 4.91 1.33
CA VAL A 52 18.88 5.11 1.00
C VAL A 52 19.74 5.33 2.23
N SER A 53 19.14 5.64 3.38
CA SER A 53 19.84 5.82 4.66
C SER A 53 18.94 5.43 5.83
N SER A 54 19.55 5.09 6.97
CA SER A 54 18.78 4.75 8.17
C SER A 54 17.97 5.96 8.64
N PRO A 55 16.67 5.79 8.94
CA PRO A 55 15.86 6.88 9.46
C PRO A 55 16.22 7.15 10.94
N PRO A 56 15.86 8.34 11.48
CA PRO A 56 16.06 8.66 12.89
C PRO A 56 15.38 7.66 13.83
N HIS A 57 15.93 7.52 15.04
CA HIS A 57 15.33 6.66 16.07
C HIS A 57 13.90 7.11 16.39
N GLY A 58 13.00 6.13 16.56
CA GLY A 58 11.58 6.39 16.80
C GLY A 58 10.76 6.67 15.54
N SER A 59 11.33 6.52 14.34
CA SER A 59 10.58 6.61 13.09
C SER A 59 9.48 5.54 13.01
N ILE A 60 8.31 5.93 12.48
CA ILE A 60 7.14 5.07 12.34
C ILE A 60 6.67 5.00 10.89
N ILE A 61 6.10 3.87 10.52
CA ILE A 61 5.38 3.69 9.25
C ILE A 61 3.90 3.59 9.55
N ARG A 62 3.08 4.36 8.84
CA ARG A 62 1.62 4.33 8.93
C ARG A 62 1.02 3.98 7.57
N ALA A 63 0.13 3.00 7.54
CA ALA A 63 -0.71 2.72 6.40
C ALA A 63 -2.13 3.26 6.66
N MET A 64 -2.69 3.99 5.69
CA MET A 64 -4.05 4.51 5.79
C MET A 64 -4.74 4.40 4.43
N PRO A 65 -5.83 3.62 4.31
CA PRO A 65 -6.58 3.52 3.08
C PRO A 65 -7.46 4.77 2.86
N VAL A 66 -7.60 5.17 1.61
CA VAL A 66 -8.53 6.21 1.16
C VAL A 66 -9.20 5.78 -0.14
N TYR A 67 -10.45 6.19 -0.35
CA TYR A 67 -11.12 5.95 -1.63
C TYR A 67 -10.49 6.81 -2.74
N LYS A 68 -10.29 6.20 -3.92
CA LYS A 68 -9.71 6.88 -5.08
C LYS A 68 -10.72 7.76 -5.83
N LYS A 69 -11.99 7.38 -5.82
CA LYS A 69 -13.07 8.13 -6.50
C LYS A 69 -13.33 9.44 -5.77
N ALA A 70 -13.44 10.53 -6.52
CA ALA A 70 -13.59 11.87 -5.97
C ALA A 70 -14.88 12.01 -5.12
N GLU A 71 -15.95 11.31 -5.50
CA GLU A 71 -17.23 11.39 -4.78
C GLU A 71 -17.14 10.78 -3.37
N HIS A 72 -16.20 9.87 -3.12
CA HIS A 72 -16.07 9.12 -1.86
C HIS A 72 -14.77 9.44 -1.09
N VAL A 73 -13.93 10.36 -1.58
CA VAL A 73 -12.59 10.61 -1.01
C VAL A 73 -12.63 11.17 0.42
N THR A 74 -13.76 11.76 0.81
CA THR A 74 -14.02 12.27 2.17
C THR A 74 -14.56 11.20 3.12
N GLU A 75 -15.03 10.07 2.59
CA GLU A 75 -15.56 8.98 3.39
C GLU A 75 -14.44 8.17 4.04
N VAL A 76 -14.66 7.80 5.30
CA VAL A 76 -13.70 6.95 6.01
C VAL A 76 -13.86 5.52 5.53
N VAL A 77 -12.75 4.92 5.08
CA VAL A 77 -12.70 3.50 4.70
C VAL A 77 -12.91 2.65 5.94
N LYS A 78 -13.99 1.87 5.95
CA LYS A 78 -14.37 0.95 7.04
C LYS A 78 -14.75 -0.41 6.46
N ARG A 79 -14.67 -1.45 7.30
CA ARG A 79 -15.23 -2.77 6.96
C ARG A 79 -16.76 -2.68 6.98
N CYS A 80 -17.43 -3.53 6.21
CA CYS A 80 -18.88 -3.60 6.29
C CYS A 80 -19.32 -4.31 7.58
N PRO A 81 -20.59 -4.17 8.01
CA PRO A 81 -21.05 -4.73 9.29
C PRO A 81 -20.92 -6.25 9.44
N ASN A 82 -20.89 -6.99 8.32
CA ASN A 82 -20.87 -8.45 8.34
C ASN A 82 -19.48 -9.08 8.54
N HIS A 83 -18.40 -8.35 8.23
CA HIS A 83 -17.03 -8.89 8.23
C HIS A 83 -16.21 -8.31 9.38
#